data_AF-A0A956KCG5-F1
#
_entry.id   AF-A0A956KCG5-F1
#
_cell.length_a   1.000
_cell.length_b   1.000
_cell.length_c   1.000
_cell.angle_alpha   90.00
_cell.angle_beta   90.00
_cell.angle_gamma   90.00
#
_symmetry.space_group_name_H-M   'P 1'
#
loop_
_entity.id
_entity.type
_entity.pdbx_description
1 polymer ?
#
loop_
_entity_poly.entity_id
_entity_poly.type
_entity_poly.pdbx_seq_one_letter_code
_entity_poly.pdbx_strand_id
1 'polypeptide(L)'
;MTAATDTPAPPVWRRVLAWTAPVGLVLAVYTAHFWINVPRGPLPPLSAKQKKAKKEQEKAAEEAKKEREVKSEEMTEPRAEGQLRNLWRRYGEKPYAREPALPEWDAKHRPMLQRLATRLRQHAFAGSPDLASVEVESVNCRTIRCELVISSPYPHELWRYADALYDLESDDGPVWRSVTVNSLRTRRGQDPRLSILVAFTRDFPDLEAIHLDPLAPGQPDVSVEAEASEGR
;
A
#
# COMPACT_ATOMS: atom_id res chain seq x y z
N MET A 1 34.60 -25.65 28.85
CA MET A 1 35.69 -24.76 28.39
C MET A 1 35.75 -24.85 26.86
N THR A 2 35.05 -23.96 26.16
CA THR A 2 35.03 -23.91 24.69
C THR A 2 35.94 -22.77 24.24
N ALA A 3 37.03 -23.12 23.55
CA ALA A 3 37.98 -22.17 23.01
C ALA A 3 37.35 -21.38 21.86
N ALA A 4 37.31 -20.05 21.99
CA ALA A 4 36.91 -19.16 20.91
C ALA A 4 38.04 -19.11 19.88
N THR A 5 37.77 -19.57 18.67
CA THR A 5 38.66 -19.41 17.52
C THR A 5 38.46 -18.02 16.92
N ASP A 6 39.39 -17.11 17.20
CA ASP A 6 39.50 -15.81 16.54
C ASP A 6 39.78 -16.03 15.05
N THR A 7 38.74 -15.87 14.22
CA THR A 7 38.90 -15.91 12.77
C THR A 7 39.20 -14.48 12.30
N PRO A 8 40.37 -14.22 11.69
CA PRO A 8 40.72 -12.88 11.26
C PRO A 8 39.72 -12.39 10.20
N ALA A 9 39.25 -11.16 10.37
CA ALA A 9 38.32 -10.54 9.44
C ALA A 9 38.90 -10.53 8.00
N PRO A 10 38.09 -10.86 6.97
CA PRO A 10 38.59 -10.88 5.61
C PRO A 10 39.02 -9.47 5.16
N PRO A 11 40.08 -9.37 4.35
CA PRO A 11 40.58 -8.09 3.88
C PRO A 11 39.51 -7.36 3.05
N VAL A 12 39.46 -6.03 3.18
CA VAL A 12 38.40 -5.15 2.66
C VAL A 12 38.13 -5.37 1.16
N TRP A 13 39.17 -5.67 0.37
CA TRP A 13 39.04 -5.92 -1.07
C TRP A 13 38.15 -7.13 -1.40
N ARG A 14 38.12 -8.17 -0.56
CA ARG A 14 37.23 -9.35 -0.76
C ARG A 14 35.77 -9.00 -0.57
N ARG A 15 35.47 -8.08 0.35
CA ARG A 15 34.10 -7.58 0.55
C ARG A 15 33.68 -6.75 -0.66
N VAL A 16 34.52 -5.83 -1.13
CA VAL A 16 34.24 -5.03 -2.33
C VAL A 16 34.01 -5.92 -3.55
N LEU A 17 34.85 -6.94 -3.76
CA LEU A 17 34.69 -7.88 -4.88
C LEU A 17 33.39 -8.68 -4.80
N ALA A 18 33.00 -9.13 -3.60
CA ALA A 18 31.77 -9.90 -3.41
C ALA A 18 30.51 -9.09 -3.77
N TRP A 19 30.53 -7.76 -3.58
CA TRP A 19 29.43 -6.87 -3.93
C TRP A 19 29.42 -6.49 -5.43
N THR A 20 30.59 -6.31 -6.05
CA THR A 20 30.67 -5.81 -7.43
C THR A 20 30.71 -6.91 -8.50
N ALA A 21 31.17 -8.12 -8.16
CA ALA A 21 31.23 -9.26 -9.07
C ALA A 21 29.89 -9.61 -9.76
N PRO A 22 28.74 -9.71 -9.07
CA PRO A 22 27.47 -10.05 -9.74
C PRO A 22 27.03 -8.97 -10.74
N VAL A 23 27.21 -7.69 -10.40
CA VAL A 23 26.88 -6.56 -11.30
C VAL A 23 27.77 -6.59 -12.54
N GLY A 24 29.07 -6.81 -12.36
CA GLY A 24 30.02 -6.94 -13.48
C GLY A 24 29.68 -8.10 -14.42
N LEU A 25 29.23 -9.23 -13.86
CA LEU A 25 28.85 -10.41 -14.65
C LEU A 25 27.58 -10.15 -15.48
N VAL A 26 26.58 -9.48 -14.91
CA VAL A 26 25.36 -9.09 -15.65
C VAL A 26 25.70 -8.11 -16.78
N LEU A 27 26.56 -7.12 -16.53
CA LEU A 27 27.02 -6.16 -17.55
C LEU A 27 27.81 -6.85 -18.67
N ALA A 28 28.66 -7.82 -18.34
CA ALA A 28 29.41 -8.61 -19.32
C ALA A 28 28.49 -9.44 -20.24
N VAL A 29 27.47 -10.09 -19.66
CA VAL A 29 26.47 -10.84 -20.45
C VAL A 29 25.67 -9.90 -21.36
N TYR A 30 25.25 -8.75 -20.84
CA TYR A 30 24.47 -7.77 -21.61
C TYR A 30 25.28 -7.18 -22.78
N THR A 31 26.53 -6.81 -22.54
CA THR A 31 27.43 -6.29 -23.58
C THR A 31 27.78 -7.36 -24.62
N ALA A 32 28.03 -8.60 -24.21
CA ALA A 32 28.23 -9.73 -25.13
C ALA A 32 27.00 -10.00 -26.00
N HIS A 33 25.79 -9.94 -25.41
CA HIS A 33 24.54 -10.10 -26.14
C HIS A 33 24.37 -9.04 -27.23
N PHE A 34 24.61 -7.77 -26.91
CA PHE A 34 24.55 -6.67 -27.89
C PHE A 34 25.63 -6.80 -28.96
N TRP A 35 26.85 -7.22 -28.61
CA TRP A 35 27.94 -7.36 -29.57
C TRP A 35 27.72 -8.50 -30.57
N ILE A 36 27.07 -9.59 -30.14
CA ILE A 36 26.75 -10.75 -30.99
C ILE A 36 25.49 -10.50 -31.83
N ASN A 37 24.43 -9.91 -31.25
CA ASN A 37 23.11 -9.82 -31.90
C ASN A 37 22.83 -8.51 -32.62
N VAL A 38 23.66 -7.47 -32.46
CA VAL A 38 23.49 -6.24 -33.24
C VAL A 38 24.31 -6.35 -34.53
N PRO A 39 23.67 -6.55 -35.70
CA PRO A 39 24.39 -6.58 -36.97
C PRO A 39 25.14 -5.26 -37.15
N ARG A 40 26.46 -5.35 -37.42
CA ARG A 40 27.28 -4.18 -37.73
C ARG A 40 26.92 -3.68 -39.12
N GLY A 41 26.04 -2.68 -39.15
CA GLY A 41 25.60 -2.02 -40.37
C GLY A 41 24.45 -1.06 -40.07
N PRO A 42 24.14 -0.13 -41.00
CA PRO A 42 22.92 0.65 -40.88
C PRO A 42 21.74 -0.33 -40.80
N LEU A 43 20.95 -0.22 -39.72
CA LEU A 43 19.76 -1.05 -39.55
C LEU A 43 18.94 -0.98 -40.83
N PRO A 44 18.54 -2.12 -41.43
CA PRO A 44 17.73 -2.09 -42.63
C PRO A 44 16.48 -1.25 -42.33
N PRO A 45 16.08 -0.37 -43.26
CA PRO A 45 14.90 0.46 -43.05
C PRO A 45 13.74 -0.44 -42.67
N LEU A 46 13.07 -0.10 -41.55
CA LEU A 46 11.93 -0.86 -41.04
C LEU A 46 11.01 -1.21 -42.21
N SER A 47 10.75 -2.51 -42.38
CA SER A 47 9.86 -3.00 -43.42
C SER A 47 8.50 -2.31 -43.31
N ALA A 48 7.76 -2.17 -44.41
CA ALA A 48 6.43 -1.55 -44.39
C ALA A 48 5.50 -2.18 -43.34
N LYS A 49 5.64 -3.49 -43.09
CA LYS A 49 4.92 -4.22 -42.04
C LYS A 49 5.33 -3.77 -40.62
N GLN A 50 6.62 -3.60 -40.35
CA GLN A 50 7.09 -3.15 -39.02
C GLN A 50 6.79 -1.66 -38.77
N LYS A 51 6.84 -0.80 -39.79
CA LYS A 51 6.39 0.59 -39.67
C LYS A 51 4.90 0.67 -39.35
N LYS A 52 4.09 -0.18 -40.00
CA LYS A 52 2.65 -0.26 -39.73
C LYS A 52 2.36 -0.74 -38.31
N ALA A 53 3.02 -1.82 -37.87
CA ALA A 53 2.87 -2.35 -36.51
C ALA A 53 3.29 -1.35 -35.43
N LYS A 54 4.40 -0.62 -35.62
CA LYS A 54 4.84 0.42 -34.68
C LYS A 54 3.86 1.60 -34.63
N LYS A 55 3.38 2.06 -35.79
CA LYS A 55 2.39 3.15 -35.87
C LYS A 55 1.04 2.76 -35.26
N GLU A 56 0.65 1.50 -35.40
CA GLU A 56 -0.59 0.94 -34.83
C GLU A 56 -0.47 0.77 -33.31
N GLN A 57 0.70 0.35 -32.79
CA GLN A 57 0.99 0.37 -31.35
C GLN A 57 1.03 1.78 -30.75
N GLU A 58 1.68 2.73 -31.42
CA GLU A 58 1.72 4.12 -30.97
C GLU A 58 0.32 4.73 -30.95
N LYS A 59 -0.49 4.48 -31.98
CA LYS A 59 -1.87 4.97 -32.05
C LYS A 59 -2.78 4.30 -31.00
N ALA A 60 -2.65 3.00 -30.78
CA ALA A 60 -3.40 2.30 -29.73
C ALA A 60 -3.01 2.77 -28.31
N ALA A 61 -1.72 3.05 -28.08
CA ALA A 61 -1.26 3.61 -26.81
C ALA A 61 -1.74 5.06 -26.60
N GLU A 62 -1.83 5.85 -27.67
CA GLU A 62 -2.34 7.23 -27.63
C GLU A 62 -3.86 7.27 -27.41
N GLU A 63 -4.62 6.41 -28.08
CA GLU A 63 -6.07 6.26 -27.88
C GLU A 63 -6.37 5.75 -26.46
N ALA A 64 -5.62 4.76 -25.95
CA ALA A 64 -5.76 4.29 -24.57
C ALA A 64 -5.41 5.36 -23.52
N LYS A 65 -4.44 6.26 -23.81
CA LYS A 65 -4.15 7.41 -22.95
C LYS A 65 -5.28 8.43 -22.95
N LYS A 66 -5.78 8.81 -24.14
CA LYS A 66 -6.87 9.77 -24.29
C LYS A 66 -8.17 9.28 -23.65
N GLU A 67 -8.50 8.00 -23.78
CA GLU A 67 -9.69 7.43 -23.13
C GLU A 67 -9.57 7.41 -21.59
N ARG A 68 -8.34 7.31 -21.07
CA ARG A 68 -8.06 7.36 -19.63
C ARG A 68 -8.09 8.80 -19.08
N GLU A 69 -7.63 9.77 -19.86
CA GLU A 69 -7.73 11.20 -19.52
C GLU A 69 -9.19 11.68 -19.48
N VAL A 70 -10.03 11.29 -20.45
CA VAL A 70 -11.43 11.76 -20.53
C VAL A 70 -12.33 11.11 -19.47
N LYS A 71 -11.99 9.92 -18.94
CA LYS A 71 -12.77 9.26 -17.87
C LYS A 71 -12.37 9.66 -16.45
N SER A 72 -11.22 10.32 -16.26
CA SER A 72 -10.80 10.80 -14.95
C SER A 72 -11.09 12.29 -14.82
N GLU A 73 -12.37 12.66 -14.71
CA GLU A 73 -12.67 13.89 -14.00
C GLU A 73 -12.16 13.68 -12.58
N GLU A 74 -10.99 14.27 -12.32
CA GLU A 74 -10.26 14.12 -11.09
C GLU A 74 -11.18 14.56 -9.94
N MET A 75 -11.47 13.64 -9.01
CA MET A 75 -12.29 13.93 -7.83
C MET A 75 -11.56 14.98 -6.97
N THR A 76 -11.83 16.24 -7.27
CA THR A 76 -11.13 17.42 -6.71
C THR A 76 -11.93 18.01 -5.55
N GLU A 77 -13.24 17.84 -5.60
CA GLU A 77 -14.18 18.32 -4.58
C GLU A 77 -14.84 17.14 -3.84
N PRO A 78 -15.10 17.27 -2.53
CA PRO A 78 -15.81 16.25 -1.77
C PRO A 78 -17.21 16.05 -2.36
N ARG A 79 -17.69 14.80 -2.42
CA ARG A 79 -19.04 14.51 -2.89
C ARG A 79 -20.05 15.19 -1.97
N ALA A 80 -21.15 15.67 -2.56
CA ALA A 80 -22.24 16.25 -1.79
C ALA A 80 -22.75 15.24 -0.75
N GLU A 81 -23.11 15.71 0.45
CA GLU A 81 -23.48 14.80 1.55
C GLU A 81 -24.61 13.82 1.19
N GLY A 82 -25.56 14.26 0.36
CA GLY A 82 -26.66 13.42 -0.12
C GLY A 82 -26.17 12.23 -0.96
N GLN A 83 -25.10 12.40 -1.74
CA GLN A 83 -24.48 11.32 -2.50
C GLN A 83 -23.78 10.33 -1.58
N LEU A 84 -22.98 10.81 -0.61
CA LEU A 84 -22.29 9.95 0.34
C LEU A 84 -23.29 9.13 1.18
N ARG A 85 -24.37 9.76 1.67
CA ARG A 85 -25.48 9.06 2.36
C ARG A 85 -26.13 7.98 1.47
N ASN A 86 -26.34 8.27 0.19
CA ASN A 86 -26.91 7.29 -0.75
C ASN A 86 -25.97 6.10 -0.99
N LEU A 87 -24.66 6.35 -1.09
CA LEU A 87 -23.66 5.29 -1.22
C LEU A 87 -23.61 4.42 0.04
N TRP A 88 -23.65 5.05 1.22
CA TRP A 88 -23.74 4.35 2.49
C TRP A 88 -24.98 3.46 2.61
N ARG A 89 -26.17 3.98 2.26
CA ARG A 89 -27.38 3.16 2.23
C ARG A 89 -27.28 1.99 1.27
N ARG A 90 -26.55 2.14 0.16
CA ARG A 90 -26.42 1.10 -0.88
C ARG A 90 -25.36 0.05 -0.57
N TYR A 91 -24.27 0.43 0.09
CA TYR A 91 -23.05 -0.40 0.23
C TYR A 91 -22.55 -0.57 1.67
N GLY A 92 -23.01 0.23 2.63
CA GLY A 92 -22.51 0.23 4.01
C GLY A 92 -22.62 -1.13 4.71
N GLU A 93 -23.75 -1.80 4.53
CA GLU A 93 -24.01 -3.14 5.10
C GLU A 93 -23.53 -4.28 4.19
N LYS A 94 -23.12 -3.98 2.96
CA LYS A 94 -22.65 -5.02 2.03
C LYS A 94 -21.21 -5.41 2.37
N PRO A 95 -20.81 -6.68 2.17
CA PRO A 95 -19.42 -7.09 2.27
C PRO A 95 -18.52 -6.21 1.40
N TYR A 96 -17.33 -5.86 1.91
CA TYR A 96 -16.35 -5.01 1.22
C TYR A 96 -16.07 -5.49 -0.22
N ALA A 97 -15.92 -6.80 -0.42
CA ALA A 97 -15.66 -7.39 -1.74
C ALA A 97 -16.74 -7.10 -2.79
N ARG A 98 -17.99 -6.82 -2.37
CA ARG A 98 -19.13 -6.52 -3.27
C ARG A 98 -19.31 -5.03 -3.55
N GLU A 99 -18.57 -4.17 -2.89
CA GLU A 99 -18.58 -2.74 -3.17
C GLU A 99 -17.86 -2.47 -4.50
N PRO A 100 -18.38 -1.62 -5.41
CA PRO A 100 -17.66 -1.33 -6.64
C PRO A 100 -16.34 -0.60 -6.35
N ALA A 101 -15.31 -0.90 -7.15
CA ALA A 101 -14.09 -0.12 -7.14
C ALA A 101 -14.29 1.15 -7.95
N LEU A 102 -13.95 2.30 -7.37
CA LEU A 102 -13.91 3.59 -8.06
C LEU A 102 -12.44 4.03 -8.18
N PRO A 103 -11.82 3.93 -9.37
CA PRO A 103 -10.41 4.27 -9.55
C PRO A 103 -10.06 5.69 -9.10
N GLU A 104 -10.97 6.65 -9.28
CA GLU A 104 -10.78 8.04 -8.91
C GLU A 104 -10.74 8.20 -7.38
N TRP A 105 -11.61 7.47 -6.68
CA TRP A 105 -11.62 7.42 -5.22
C TRP A 105 -10.30 6.85 -4.68
N ASP A 106 -9.88 5.71 -5.22
CA ASP A 106 -8.64 5.04 -4.82
C ASP A 106 -7.40 5.89 -5.10
N ALA A 107 -7.32 6.53 -6.27
CA ALA A 107 -6.22 7.42 -6.63
C ALA A 107 -6.06 8.59 -5.63
N LYS A 108 -7.16 9.11 -5.09
CA LYS A 108 -7.15 10.21 -4.12
C LYS A 108 -6.91 9.74 -2.68
N HIS A 109 -7.56 8.66 -2.27
CA HIS A 109 -7.56 8.22 -0.87
C HIS A 109 -6.34 7.41 -0.48
N ARG A 110 -5.77 6.65 -1.42
CA ARG A 110 -4.58 5.83 -1.16
C ARG A 110 -3.39 6.65 -0.64
N PRO A 111 -2.94 7.74 -1.30
CA PRO A 111 -1.83 8.54 -0.78
C PRO A 111 -2.19 9.25 0.53
N MET A 112 -3.46 9.63 0.72
CA MET A 112 -3.96 10.22 1.96
C MET A 112 -3.82 9.24 3.14
N LEU A 113 -4.30 8.01 2.97
CA LEU A 113 -4.18 6.94 3.96
C LEU A 113 -2.73 6.56 4.25
N GLN A 114 -1.85 6.55 3.24
CA GLN A 114 -0.42 6.29 3.46
C GLN A 114 0.25 7.37 4.34
N ARG A 115 -0.09 8.65 4.12
CA ARG A 115 0.39 9.75 4.97
C ARG A 115 -0.16 9.64 6.38
N LEU A 116 -1.47 9.40 6.52
CA LEU A 116 -2.12 9.21 7.80
C LEU A 116 -1.51 8.03 8.55
N ALA A 117 -1.27 6.90 7.87
CA ALA A 117 -0.64 5.73 8.45
C ALA A 117 0.77 6.02 8.99
N THR A 118 1.53 6.86 8.28
CA THR A 118 2.87 7.29 8.72
C THR A 118 2.78 8.15 9.98
N ARG A 119 1.87 9.13 10.01
CA ARG A 119 1.63 9.99 11.19
C ARG A 119 1.15 9.18 12.39
N LEU A 120 0.20 8.28 12.16
CA LEU A 120 -0.34 7.40 13.19
C LEU A 120 0.75 6.52 13.81
N ARG A 121 1.65 5.96 12.99
CA ARG A 121 2.80 5.19 13.49
C ARG A 121 3.74 6.07 14.33
N GLN A 122 4.01 7.31 13.91
CA GLN A 122 4.85 8.21 14.71
C GLN A 122 4.22 8.53 16.06
N HIS A 123 2.90 8.70 16.11
CA HIS A 123 2.19 9.00 17.34
C HIS A 123 2.03 7.77 18.25
N ALA A 124 1.50 6.67 17.73
CA ALA A 124 1.21 5.45 18.50
C ALA A 124 2.45 4.85 19.17
N PHE A 125 3.65 5.17 18.65
CA PHE A 125 4.92 4.69 19.17
C PHE A 125 5.85 5.83 19.61
N ALA A 126 5.31 7.04 19.83
CA ALA A 126 6.07 8.13 20.41
C ALA A 126 6.63 7.72 21.80
N GLY A 127 7.92 7.92 22.01
CA GLY A 127 8.61 7.53 23.26
C GLY A 127 9.05 6.06 23.33
N SER A 128 8.77 5.24 22.31
CA SER A 128 9.37 3.92 22.19
C SER A 128 10.87 4.04 21.87
N PRO A 129 11.76 3.27 22.53
CA PRO A 129 13.19 3.27 22.21
C PRO A 129 13.46 2.67 20.83
N ASP A 130 12.62 1.73 20.40
CA ASP A 130 12.69 1.09 19.10
C ASP A 130 11.72 1.74 18.11
N LEU A 131 12.16 1.91 16.86
CA LEU A 131 11.29 2.31 15.76
C LEU A 131 10.24 1.22 15.56
N ALA A 132 8.95 1.61 15.58
CA ALA A 132 7.85 0.68 15.36
C ALA A 132 8.04 -0.16 14.10
N SER A 133 7.92 -1.48 14.24
CA SER A 133 8.11 -2.43 13.15
C SER A 133 6.84 -2.64 12.32
N VAL A 134 5.80 -1.82 12.54
CA VAL A 134 4.57 -1.84 11.76
C VAL A 134 4.81 -1.33 10.34
N GLU A 135 4.52 -2.19 9.37
CA GLU A 135 4.58 -1.91 7.95
C GLU A 135 3.19 -1.94 7.33
N VAL A 136 2.93 -1.03 6.38
CA VAL A 136 1.71 -1.02 5.57
C VAL A 136 1.98 -1.83 4.31
N GLU A 137 1.43 -3.03 4.23
CA GLU A 137 1.64 -3.93 3.07
C GLU A 137 0.80 -3.48 1.87
N SER A 138 -0.45 -3.07 2.09
CA SER A 138 -1.32 -2.62 1.01
C SER A 138 -2.41 -1.67 1.50
N VAL A 139 -2.86 -0.81 0.59
CA VAL A 139 -4.02 0.07 0.77
C VAL A 139 -4.88 -0.06 -0.48
N ASN A 140 -6.08 -0.60 -0.30
CA ASN A 140 -7.06 -0.78 -1.37
C ASN A 140 -8.30 0.02 -1.04
N CYS A 141 -8.71 0.92 -1.91
CA CYS A 141 -9.91 1.73 -1.70
C CYS A 141 -11.00 1.38 -2.72
N ARG A 142 -12.26 1.38 -2.26
CA ARG A 142 -13.43 1.13 -3.11
C ARG A 142 -14.25 2.38 -3.33
N THR A 143 -15.52 2.42 -2.96
CA THR A 143 -16.42 3.56 -3.20
C THR A 143 -16.58 4.44 -1.96
N ILE A 144 -16.66 3.84 -0.78
CA ILE A 144 -16.85 4.47 0.54
C ILE A 144 -15.89 3.91 1.60
N ARG A 145 -15.32 2.71 1.39
CA ARG A 145 -14.40 2.05 2.32
C ARG A 145 -13.03 1.84 1.72
N CYS A 146 -12.02 1.82 2.58
CA CYS A 146 -10.66 1.44 2.25
C CYS A 146 -10.19 0.34 3.20
N GLU A 147 -9.49 -0.64 2.67
CA GLU A 147 -8.82 -1.71 3.41
C GLU A 147 -7.33 -1.40 3.47
N LEU A 148 -6.80 -1.36 4.69
CA LEU A 148 -5.38 -1.28 4.98
C LEU A 148 -4.92 -2.64 5.51
N VAL A 149 -3.92 -3.23 4.89
CA VAL A 149 -3.27 -4.43 5.43
C VAL A 149 -1.96 -4.02 6.05
N ILE A 150 -1.80 -4.30 7.34
CA ILE A 150 -0.58 -4.01 8.10
C ILE A 150 0.04 -5.29 8.64
N SER A 151 1.37 -5.28 8.81
CA SER A 151 2.14 -6.38 9.37
C SER A 151 3.19 -5.87 10.36
N SER A 152 3.55 -6.72 11.32
CA SER A 152 4.64 -6.47 12.27
C SER A 152 5.10 -7.80 12.84
N PRO A 153 6.42 -8.00 13.08
CA PRO A 153 6.92 -9.14 13.83
C PRO A 153 6.36 -9.22 15.26
N TYR A 154 5.80 -8.11 15.76
CA TYR A 154 5.28 -7.97 17.12
C TYR A 154 3.75 -7.78 17.11
N PRO A 155 2.95 -8.81 17.48
CA PRO A 155 1.49 -8.72 17.47
C PRO A 155 0.90 -7.56 18.28
N HIS A 156 1.53 -7.18 19.39
CA HIS A 156 1.05 -6.11 20.26
C HIS A 156 1.18 -4.72 19.60
N GLU A 157 2.14 -4.54 18.68
CA GLU A 157 2.25 -3.30 17.92
C GLU A 157 1.07 -3.14 16.96
N LEU A 158 0.60 -4.23 16.34
CA LEU A 158 -0.55 -4.19 15.43
C LEU A 158 -1.82 -3.73 16.13
N TRP A 159 -2.07 -4.25 17.34
CA TRP A 159 -3.23 -3.84 18.13
C TRP A 159 -3.09 -2.42 18.64
N ARG A 160 -1.91 -2.00 19.13
CA ARG A 160 -1.68 -0.59 19.51
C ARG A 160 -1.91 0.37 18.33
N TYR A 161 -1.46 -0.01 17.14
CA TYR A 161 -1.70 0.76 15.93
C TYR A 161 -3.19 0.83 15.60
N ALA A 162 -3.91 -0.29 15.71
CA ALA A 162 -5.35 -0.34 15.48
C ALA A 162 -6.13 0.50 16.51
N ASP A 163 -5.75 0.44 17.79
CA ASP A 163 -6.35 1.25 18.87
C ASP A 163 -6.18 2.74 18.58
N ALA A 164 -4.95 3.17 18.28
CA ALA A 164 -4.68 4.55 17.92
C ALA A 164 -5.48 5.02 16.69
N LEU A 165 -5.85 4.09 15.78
CA LEU A 165 -6.68 4.43 14.64
C LEU A 165 -8.11 4.80 15.06
N TYR A 166 -8.67 4.18 16.11
CA TYR A 166 -10.00 4.53 16.63
C TYR A 166 -10.03 5.93 17.25
N ASP A 167 -8.93 6.36 17.86
CA ASP A 167 -8.82 7.65 18.58
C ASP A 167 -8.54 8.85 17.66
N LEU A 168 -8.59 8.66 16.34
CA LEU A 168 -8.37 9.74 15.37
C LEU A 168 -9.60 10.64 15.27
N GLU A 169 -9.41 11.88 15.71
CA GLU A 169 -10.38 12.96 15.62
C GLU A 169 -9.87 14.11 14.76
N SER A 170 -10.80 14.93 14.28
CA SER A 170 -10.54 16.22 13.67
C SER A 170 -11.37 17.27 14.39
N ASP A 171 -11.11 18.55 14.14
CA ASP A 171 -11.91 19.66 14.70
C ASP A 171 -13.42 19.52 14.43
N ASP A 172 -13.76 18.79 13.37
CA ASP A 172 -15.09 18.51 12.88
C ASP A 172 -15.76 17.24 13.44
N GLY A 173 -15.09 16.56 14.38
CA GLY A 173 -15.49 15.29 14.97
C GLY A 173 -14.68 14.09 14.45
N PRO A 174 -15.21 12.85 14.60
CA PRO A 174 -14.44 11.64 14.30
C PRO A 174 -14.11 11.53 12.82
N VAL A 175 -12.85 11.21 12.52
CA VAL A 175 -12.36 11.01 11.14
C VAL A 175 -13.08 9.83 10.49
N TRP A 176 -13.34 8.80 11.29
CA TRP A 176 -13.94 7.56 10.85
C TRP A 176 -15.42 7.52 11.16
N ARG A 177 -16.18 7.06 10.17
CA ARG A 177 -17.54 6.62 10.36
C ARG A 177 -17.61 5.19 10.90
N SER A 178 -16.66 4.35 10.48
CA SER A 178 -16.53 2.98 10.94
C SER A 178 -15.10 2.49 10.77
N VAL A 179 -14.64 1.69 11.72
CA VAL A 179 -13.37 0.97 11.67
C VAL A 179 -13.66 -0.48 12.02
N THR A 180 -13.15 -1.41 11.24
CA THR A 180 -13.29 -2.86 11.50
C THR A 180 -11.93 -3.50 11.34
N VAL A 181 -11.52 -4.28 12.34
CA VAL A 181 -10.19 -4.89 12.39
C VAL A 181 -10.34 -6.40 12.36
N ASN A 182 -9.71 -7.04 11.38
CA ASN A 182 -9.72 -8.48 11.20
C ASN A 182 -8.29 -9.02 11.21
N SER A 183 -8.04 -10.07 11.98
CA SER A 183 -6.78 -10.79 11.88
C SER A 183 -6.74 -11.61 10.60
N LEU A 184 -5.65 -11.49 9.84
CA LEU A 184 -5.45 -12.29 8.65
C LEU A 184 -4.66 -13.55 9.00
N ARG A 185 -5.08 -14.70 8.45
CA ARG A 185 -4.30 -15.95 8.56
C ARG A 185 -2.98 -15.77 7.81
N THR A 186 -1.87 -15.88 8.54
CA THR A 186 -0.52 -15.80 7.97
C THR A 186 0.06 -17.20 7.77
N ARG A 187 0.96 -17.36 6.80
CA ARG A 187 1.69 -18.62 6.63
C ARG A 187 2.77 -18.75 7.69
N ARG A 188 3.18 -19.98 7.99
CA ARG A 188 4.28 -20.24 8.95
C ARG A 188 5.53 -19.48 8.51
N GLY A 189 6.09 -18.68 9.42
CA GLY A 189 7.28 -17.87 9.18
C GLY A 189 7.02 -16.50 8.52
N GLN A 190 5.75 -16.10 8.38
CA GLN A 190 5.39 -14.72 8.04
C GLN A 190 4.98 -13.96 9.29
N ASP A 191 5.27 -12.66 9.27
CA ASP A 191 4.84 -11.75 10.32
C ASP A 191 3.31 -11.73 10.42
N PRO A 192 2.75 -11.66 11.65
CA PRO A 192 1.34 -11.40 11.90
C PRO A 192 0.79 -10.23 11.07
N ARG A 193 -0.49 -10.33 10.66
CA ARG A 193 -1.15 -9.33 9.81
C ARG A 193 -2.54 -8.98 10.31
N LEU A 194 -2.91 -7.71 10.17
CA LEU A 194 -4.28 -7.23 10.33
C LEU A 194 -4.78 -6.63 9.01
N SER A 195 -6.04 -6.88 8.68
CA SER A 195 -6.82 -6.11 7.71
C SER A 195 -7.70 -5.13 8.49
N ILE A 196 -7.50 -3.84 8.25
CA ILE A 196 -8.25 -2.75 8.86
C ILE A 196 -9.11 -2.12 7.77
N LEU A 197 -10.41 -2.32 7.87
CA LEU A 197 -11.39 -1.70 6.99
C LEU A 197 -11.86 -0.39 7.62
N VAL A 198 -11.51 0.72 6.98
CA VAL A 198 -11.89 2.06 7.42
C VAL A 198 -12.88 2.70 6.46
N ALA A 199 -13.74 3.55 6.99
CA ALA A 199 -14.66 4.34 6.20
C ALA A 199 -14.69 5.76 6.73
N PHE A 200 -14.45 6.73 5.87
CA PHE A 200 -14.38 8.12 6.29
C PHE A 200 -15.77 8.70 6.56
N THR A 201 -15.84 9.60 7.54
CA THR A 201 -17.04 10.44 7.77
C THR A 201 -17.27 11.39 6.61
N ARG A 202 -16.17 11.91 6.02
CA ARG A 202 -16.15 12.85 4.89
C ARG A 202 -15.13 12.40 3.85
N ASP A 203 -15.33 12.74 2.58
CA ASP A 203 -14.43 12.30 1.52
C ASP A 203 -13.00 12.85 1.65
N PHE A 204 -12.82 14.07 2.14
CA PHE A 204 -11.50 14.67 2.26
C PHE A 204 -11.36 15.30 3.64
N PRO A 205 -11.03 14.51 4.69
CA PRO A 205 -10.68 15.10 5.97
C PRO A 205 -9.40 15.94 5.80
N ASP A 206 -9.36 17.10 6.45
CA ASP A 206 -8.14 17.89 6.51
C ASP A 206 -7.11 17.17 7.38
N LEU A 207 -6.11 16.57 6.75
CA LEU A 207 -5.09 15.79 7.44
C LEU A 207 -4.31 16.60 8.47
N GLU A 208 -4.20 17.92 8.31
CA GLU A 208 -3.49 18.79 9.26
C GLU A 208 -4.35 19.11 10.49
N ALA A 209 -5.67 19.02 10.38
CA ALA A 209 -6.61 19.16 11.50
C ALA A 209 -6.80 17.83 12.27
N ILE A 210 -6.28 16.70 11.74
CA ILE A 210 -6.37 15.42 12.43
C ILE A 210 -5.41 15.40 13.61
N HIS A 211 -5.98 15.17 14.79
CA HIS A 211 -5.26 14.98 16.03
C HIS A 211 -5.72 13.68 16.70
N LEU A 212 -4.87 13.17 17.58
CA LEU A 212 -5.22 12.04 18.43
C LEU A 212 -5.64 12.63 19.76
N ASP A 213 -6.89 12.40 20.17
CA ASP A 213 -7.33 12.85 21.49
C ASP A 213 -6.62 11.97 22.54
N PRO A 214 -5.71 12.51 23.36
CA PRO A 214 -5.01 11.73 24.37
C PRO A 214 -5.95 11.26 25.51
N LEU A 215 -7.22 11.69 25.53
CA LEU A 215 -8.14 11.52 26.66
C LEU A 215 -9.47 10.83 26.31
N ALA A 216 -9.68 10.37 25.08
CA ALA A 216 -10.90 9.65 24.74
C ALA A 216 -10.97 8.32 25.52
N PRO A 217 -11.98 8.12 26.40
CA PRO A 217 -12.15 6.84 27.09
C PRO A 217 -12.51 5.79 26.05
N GLY A 218 -11.56 4.90 25.76
CA GLY A 218 -11.74 3.86 24.78
C GLY A 218 -12.99 3.03 25.04
N GLN A 219 -13.87 2.95 24.03
CA GLN A 219 -14.71 1.79 23.67
C GLN A 219 -15.76 2.19 22.60
N PRO A 220 -16.12 1.26 21.67
CA PRO A 220 -17.00 0.13 21.98
C PRO A 220 -16.39 -1.24 21.68
N ASP A 221 -16.92 -2.26 22.34
CA ASP A 221 -16.57 -3.68 22.23
C ASP A 221 -16.12 -4.10 20.82
N VAL A 222 -14.84 -4.45 20.71
CA VAL A 222 -14.29 -5.19 19.57
C VAL A 222 -15.00 -6.54 19.55
N SER A 223 -16.08 -6.63 18.78
CA SER A 223 -16.65 -7.90 18.38
C SER A 223 -15.64 -8.57 17.46
N VAL A 224 -14.74 -9.36 18.07
CA VAL A 224 -13.88 -10.28 17.35
C VAL A 224 -14.80 -11.34 16.75
N GLU A 225 -15.27 -11.11 15.53
CA GLU A 225 -15.84 -12.19 14.72
C GLU A 225 -14.68 -13.12 14.35
N ALA A 226 -14.36 -14.04 15.27
CA ALA A 226 -13.55 -15.19 14.95
C ALA A 226 -14.38 -16.05 13.99
N GLU A 227 -14.11 -15.93 12.69
CA GLU A 227 -14.56 -16.92 11.70
C GLU A 227 -13.95 -18.28 12.09
N ALA A 228 -14.71 -19.04 12.87
CA ALA A 228 -14.58 -20.47 13.03
C ALA A 228 -14.91 -21.12 11.68
N SER A 229 -13.92 -21.13 10.78
CA SER A 229 -13.88 -22.04 9.65
C SER A 229 -13.59 -23.44 10.19
N GLU A 230 -14.65 -24.05 10.72
CA GLU A 230 -14.76 -25.49 10.94
C GLU A 230 -15.41 -26.08 9.68
N GLY A 231 -14.64 -26.84 8.90
CA GLY A 231 -15.11 -27.29 7.59
C GLY A 231 -14.23 -28.34 6.93
N ARG A 232 -14.37 -29.58 7.44
CA ARG A 232 -14.28 -30.90 6.78
C ARG A 232 -13.07 -31.25 5.92
#